data_AF-A0A844EC95-F1
#
_entry.id   AF-A0A844EC95-F1
#
_cell.length_a   1.000
_cell.length_b   1.000
_cell.length_c   1.000
_cell.angle_alpha   90.00
_cell.angle_beta   90.00
_cell.angle_gamma   90.00
#
_symmetry.space_group_name_H-M   'P 1'
#
loop_
_entity.id
_entity.type
_entity.pdbx_description
1 polymer ?
#
loop_
_entity_poly.entity_id
_entity_poly.type
_entity_poly.pdbx_seq_one_letter_code
_entity_poly.pdbx_strand_id
1 'polypeptide(L)'
;RLAPTIKNILPERHREQTMDLLGKMSHTISKYISGQMIECLFVGTFTAIGYVIIGTPYALLLGVIAGICNIIPYLGPYIGIAPALIVSFSHGGFWSVVWNIVVVLIVQQIDGNLVYPNVIGKSLEIHPLTIIIILLAAGNIAGLMGMILAVPLYAVVKVIVVHLYNIYQLE
;
A
#
# COMPACT_ATOMS: atom_id res chain seq x y z
N ARG A 1 -16.37 8.40 -13.02
CA ARG A 1 -17.69 8.73 -13.63
C ARG A 1 -18.26 7.54 -14.45
N LEU A 2 -18.22 6.31 -13.92
CA LEU A 2 -18.76 5.10 -14.60
C LEU A 2 -20.18 4.73 -14.14
N ALA A 3 -20.56 5.21 -12.95
CA ALA A 3 -21.87 5.01 -12.31
C ALA A 3 -23.12 5.31 -13.18
N PRO A 4 -23.22 6.45 -13.90
CA PRO A 4 -24.45 6.77 -14.65
C PRO A 4 -24.64 5.88 -15.89
N THR A 5 -23.56 5.39 -16.51
CA THR A 5 -23.63 4.53 -17.71
C THR A 5 -24.09 3.12 -17.35
N ILE A 6 -23.61 2.57 -16.23
CA ILE A 6 -24.00 1.24 -15.77
C ILE A 6 -25.47 1.23 -15.31
N LYS A 7 -25.95 2.33 -14.72
CA LYS A 7 -27.34 2.49 -14.28
C LYS A 7 -28.33 2.18 -15.41
N ASN A 8 -28.05 2.63 -16.64
CA ASN A 8 -28.97 2.50 -17.77
C ASN A 8 -29.04 1.09 -18.39
N ILE A 9 -28.12 0.19 -18.03
CA ILE A 9 -28.06 -1.19 -18.54
C ILE A 9 -28.65 -2.18 -17.52
N LEU A 10 -28.83 -1.77 -16.27
CA LEU A 10 -29.30 -2.63 -15.19
C LEU A 10 -30.84 -2.77 -15.15
N PRO A 11 -31.37 -4.00 -14.96
CA PRO A 11 -32.80 -4.22 -14.68
C PRO A 11 -33.25 -3.44 -13.43
N GLU A 12 -34.42 -2.81 -13.47
CA GLU A 12 -34.93 -1.95 -12.38
C GLU A 12 -34.93 -2.65 -11.01
N ARG A 13 -35.18 -3.96 -10.99
CA ARG A 13 -35.33 -4.78 -9.78
C ARG A 13 -34.05 -4.89 -8.91
N HIS A 14 -32.85 -4.75 -9.50
CA HIS A 14 -31.57 -4.88 -8.78
C HIS A 14 -30.68 -3.61 -8.89
N ARG A 15 -31.23 -2.54 -9.48
CA ARG A 15 -30.47 -1.33 -9.80
C ARG A 15 -29.92 -0.66 -8.53
N GLU A 16 -30.71 -0.59 -7.47
CA GLU A 16 -30.31 0.06 -6.21
C GLU A 16 -29.18 -0.72 -5.51
N GLN A 17 -29.34 -2.04 -5.36
CA GLN A 17 -28.32 -2.92 -4.79
C GLN A 17 -27.00 -2.88 -5.57
N THR A 18 -27.08 -2.93 -6.91
CA THR A 18 -25.87 -2.89 -7.75
C THR A 18 -25.16 -1.53 -7.66
N MET A 19 -25.91 -0.43 -7.61
CA MET A 19 -25.35 0.91 -7.46
C MET A 19 -24.71 1.12 -6.08
N ASP A 20 -25.30 0.57 -5.01
CA ASP A 20 -24.70 0.56 -3.68
C ASP A 20 -23.38 -0.22 -3.67
N LEU A 21 -23.36 -1.43 -4.24
CA LEU A 21 -22.14 -2.24 -4.34
C LEU A 21 -21.03 -1.52 -5.12
N LEU A 22 -21.35 -0.94 -6.29
CA LEU A 22 -20.40 -0.17 -7.09
C LEU A 22 -19.88 1.06 -6.34
N GLY A 23 -20.75 1.72 -5.57
CA GLY A 23 -20.39 2.84 -4.70
C GLY A 23 -19.36 2.41 -3.64
N LYS A 24 -19.63 1.29 -2.95
CA LYS A 24 -18.73 0.70 -1.95
C LYS A 24 -17.38 0.32 -2.55
N MET A 25 -17.35 -0.39 -3.68
CA MET A 25 -16.12 -0.75 -4.38
C MET A 25 -15.30 0.50 -4.76
N SER A 26 -15.95 1.50 -5.37
CA SER A 26 -15.27 2.74 -5.75
C SER A 26 -14.71 3.49 -4.54
N HIS A 27 -15.45 3.52 -3.44
CA HIS A 27 -15.00 4.14 -2.19
C HIS A 27 -13.77 3.41 -1.63
N THR A 28 -13.81 2.07 -1.57
CA THR A 28 -12.71 1.23 -1.09
C THR A 28 -11.44 1.42 -1.92
N ILE A 29 -11.54 1.39 -3.26
CA ILE A 29 -10.39 1.64 -4.13
C ILE A 29 -9.84 3.05 -3.92
N SER A 30 -10.72 4.07 -3.88
CA SER A 30 -10.29 5.46 -3.71
C SER A 30 -9.60 5.67 -2.36
N LYS A 31 -10.13 5.11 -1.28
CA LYS A 31 -9.53 5.17 0.05
C LYS A 31 -8.17 4.50 0.09
N TYR A 32 -8.05 3.32 -0.50
CA TYR A 32 -6.77 2.61 -0.59
C TYR A 32 -5.73 3.40 -1.37
N ILE A 33 -6.05 3.88 -2.59
CA ILE A 33 -5.10 4.60 -3.43
C ILE A 33 -4.64 5.89 -2.73
N SER A 34 -5.59 6.69 -2.22
CA SER A 34 -5.23 7.92 -1.51
C SER A 34 -4.40 7.64 -0.27
N GLY A 35 -4.72 6.57 0.47
CA GLY A 35 -3.95 6.15 1.62
C GLY A 35 -2.52 5.73 1.24
N GLN A 36 -2.39 4.88 0.22
CA GLN A 36 -1.09 4.40 -0.26
C GLN A 36 -0.19 5.56 -0.73
N MET A 37 -0.75 6.59 -1.35
CA MET A 37 0.00 7.79 -1.73
C MET A 37 0.54 8.54 -0.51
N ILE A 38 -0.24 8.64 0.56
CA ILE A 38 0.21 9.27 1.82
C ILE A 38 1.35 8.44 2.44
N GLU A 39 1.25 7.11 2.45
CA GLU A 39 2.30 6.21 2.94
C GLU A 39 3.61 6.37 2.16
N CYS A 40 3.52 6.40 0.82
CA CYS A 40 4.70 6.58 -0.04
C CYS A 40 5.38 7.92 0.21
N LEU A 41 4.60 8.99 0.36
CA LEU A 41 5.10 10.33 0.68
C LEU A 41 5.72 10.40 2.07
N PHE A 42 5.07 9.79 3.07
CA PHE A 42 5.58 9.71 4.43
C PHE A 42 6.94 9.00 4.47
N VAL A 43 6.99 7.75 3.99
CA VAL A 43 8.22 6.97 4.00
C VAL A 43 9.31 7.67 3.21
N GLY A 44 9.02 8.14 2.00
CA GLY A 44 10.04 8.79 1.17
C GLY A 44 10.61 10.07 1.80
N THR A 45 9.76 10.90 2.40
CA THR A 45 10.17 12.17 3.03
C THR A 45 10.93 11.92 4.33
N PHE A 46 10.42 11.07 5.22
CA PHE A 46 11.05 10.81 6.52
C PHE A 46 12.34 10.00 6.38
N THR A 47 12.41 9.07 5.42
CA THR A 47 13.67 8.40 5.07
C THR A 47 14.70 9.38 4.49
N ALA A 48 14.30 10.28 3.59
CA ALA A 48 15.19 11.32 3.07
C ALA A 48 15.74 12.21 4.20
N ILE A 49 14.87 12.68 5.10
CA ILE A 49 15.26 13.49 6.26
C ILE A 49 16.25 12.73 7.14
N GLY A 50 15.94 11.47 7.49
CA GLY A 50 16.82 10.64 8.30
C GLY A 50 18.20 10.45 7.66
N TYR A 51 18.24 10.19 6.35
CA TYR A 51 19.48 10.05 5.60
C TYR A 51 20.28 11.35 5.49
N VAL A 52 19.62 12.51 5.37
CA VAL A 52 20.29 13.82 5.43
C VAL A 52 20.93 14.06 6.80
N ILE A 53 20.22 13.74 7.89
CA ILE A 53 20.70 13.94 9.27
C ILE A 53 21.98 13.14 9.53
N ILE A 54 22.06 11.90 9.05
CA ILE A 54 23.24 11.04 9.24
C ILE A 54 24.31 11.24 8.16
N GLY A 55 24.11 12.16 7.21
CA GLY A 55 25.09 12.48 6.16
C GLY A 55 25.26 11.43 5.07
N THR A 56 24.21 10.66 4.75
CA THR A 56 24.28 9.62 3.71
C THR A 56 24.36 10.24 2.31
N PRO A 57 25.30 9.81 1.45
CA PRO A 57 25.34 10.25 0.06
C PRO A 57 24.03 9.98 -0.66
N TYR A 58 23.59 10.93 -1.49
CA TYR A 58 22.34 10.81 -2.26
C TYR A 58 21.07 10.62 -1.41
N ALA A 59 21.05 11.10 -0.16
CA ALA A 59 19.94 10.96 0.78
C ALA A 59 18.55 11.23 0.17
N LEU A 60 18.39 12.32 -0.60
CA LEU A 60 17.12 12.67 -1.23
C LEU A 60 16.69 11.64 -2.29
N LEU A 61 17.62 11.23 -3.16
CA LEU A 61 17.36 10.22 -4.19
C LEU A 61 16.96 8.88 -3.55
N LEU A 62 17.71 8.46 -2.53
CA LEU A 62 17.44 7.21 -1.81
C LEU A 62 16.09 7.25 -1.08
N GLY A 63 15.73 8.40 -0.48
CA GLY A 63 14.40 8.59 0.10
C GLY A 63 13.29 8.52 -0.94
N VAL A 64 13.45 9.14 -2.11
CA VAL A 64 12.47 9.03 -3.21
C VAL A 64 12.31 7.57 -3.65
N ILE A 65 13.42 6.83 -3.81
CA ILE A 65 13.36 5.40 -4.15
C ILE A 65 12.62 4.62 -3.06
N ALA A 66 12.93 4.86 -1.78
CA ALA A 66 12.24 4.21 -0.67
C ALA A 66 10.73 4.47 -0.70
N GLY A 67 10.32 5.72 -0.92
CA GLY A 67 8.91 6.11 -1.06
C GLY A 67 8.22 5.43 -2.25
N ILE A 68 8.87 5.37 -3.42
CA ILE A 68 8.33 4.69 -4.61
C ILE A 68 8.19 3.19 -4.35
N CYS A 69 9.22 2.55 -3.79
CA CYS A 69 9.17 1.13 -3.46
C CYS A 69 8.07 0.82 -2.45
N ASN A 70 7.77 1.75 -1.54
CA ASN A 70 6.70 1.62 -0.54
C ASN A 70 5.29 1.53 -1.16
N ILE A 71 5.13 1.67 -2.48
CA ILE A 71 3.87 1.37 -3.17
C ILE A 71 3.44 -0.09 -3.00
N ILE A 72 4.39 -1.00 -2.77
CA ILE A 72 4.13 -2.41 -2.49
C ILE A 72 4.11 -2.60 -0.96
N PRO A 73 2.95 -2.83 -0.34
CA PRO A 73 2.85 -2.94 1.11
C PRO A 73 3.74 -4.07 1.65
N TYR A 74 4.36 -3.85 2.82
CA TYR A 74 5.28 -4.77 3.50
C TYR A 74 6.56 -5.15 2.75
N LEU A 75 6.58 -5.22 1.41
CA LEU A 75 7.77 -5.53 0.61
C LEU A 75 8.59 -4.27 0.30
N GLY A 76 7.89 -3.16 0.06
CA GLY A 76 8.47 -1.90 -0.35
C GLY A 76 9.62 -1.39 0.51
N PRO A 77 9.52 -1.42 1.85
CA PRO A 77 10.61 -1.02 2.74
C PRO A 77 11.90 -1.82 2.53
N TYR A 78 11.79 -3.15 2.34
CA TYR A 78 12.93 -4.03 2.13
C TYR A 78 13.58 -3.84 0.76
N ILE A 79 12.77 -3.55 -0.27
CA ILE A 79 13.28 -3.23 -1.61
C ILE A 79 13.91 -1.83 -1.60
N GLY A 80 13.26 -0.88 -0.93
CA GLY A 80 13.64 0.53 -0.88
C GLY A 80 14.94 0.80 -0.12
N ILE A 81 15.25 0.01 0.91
CA ILE A 81 16.51 0.13 1.65
C ILE A 81 17.71 -0.39 0.85
N ALA A 82 17.51 -1.34 -0.09
CA ALA A 82 18.61 -2.03 -0.75
C ALA A 82 19.61 -1.08 -1.46
N PRO A 83 19.19 -0.08 -2.26
CA PRO A 83 20.11 0.89 -2.85
C PRO A 83 20.87 1.70 -1.80
N ALA A 84 20.22 2.05 -0.68
CA ALA A 84 20.85 2.80 0.39
C ALA A 84 21.96 2.01 1.09
N LEU A 85 21.79 0.70 1.25
CA LEU A 85 22.83 -0.18 1.81
C LEU A 85 24.02 -0.33 0.86
N ILE A 86 23.78 -0.43 -0.45
CA ILE A 86 24.85 -0.51 -1.45
C ILE A 86 25.69 0.77 -1.44
N VAL A 87 25.04 1.93 -1.42
CA VAL A 87 25.70 3.23 -1.39
C VAL A 87 26.51 3.42 -0.11
N SER A 88 25.92 3.15 1.06
CA SER A 88 26.60 3.33 2.34
C SER A 88 27.75 2.36 2.55
N PHE A 89 27.62 1.10 2.10
CA PHE A 89 28.72 0.14 2.13
C PHE A 89 29.89 0.61 1.27
N SER A 90 29.61 1.17 0.09
CA SER A 90 30.65 1.60 -0.86
C SER A 90 31.38 2.89 -0.43
N HIS A 91 30.71 3.81 0.25
CA HIS A 91 31.24 5.16 0.50
C HIS A 91 31.44 5.51 1.99
N GLY A 92 30.71 4.85 2.91
CA GLY A 92 30.64 5.25 4.32
C GLY A 92 31.10 4.18 5.32
N GLY A 93 31.47 2.99 4.85
CA GLY A 93 31.93 1.88 5.68
C GLY A 93 30.83 1.28 6.58
N PHE A 94 31.24 0.41 7.51
CA PHE A 94 30.33 -0.38 8.34
C PHE A 94 29.32 0.48 9.13
N TRP A 95 29.77 1.57 9.74
CA TRP A 95 28.90 2.41 10.57
C TRP A 95 27.84 3.16 9.78
N SER A 96 28.12 3.55 8.53
CA SER A 96 27.11 4.18 7.67
C SER A 96 25.98 3.21 7.30
N VAL A 97 26.32 1.93 7.07
CA VAL A 97 25.32 0.87 6.85
C VAL A 97 24.42 0.71 8.08
N VAL A 98 25.01 0.65 9.27
CA VAL A 98 24.26 0.53 10.53
C VAL A 98 23.31 1.72 10.72
N TRP A 99 23.78 2.95 10.53
CA TRP A 99 22.93 4.13 10.67
C TRP A 99 21.79 4.19 9.65
N ASN A 100 22.00 3.74 8.41
CA ASN A 100 20.93 3.63 7.43
C ASN A 100 19.83 2.65 7.86
N ILE A 101 20.24 1.51 8.42
CA ILE A 101 19.30 0.51 8.97
C ILE A 101 18.52 1.12 10.14
N VAL A 102 19.19 1.81 11.06
CA VAL A 102 18.53 2.47 12.19
C VAL A 102 17.50 3.51 11.72
N VAL A 103 17.85 4.34 10.73
CA VAL A 103 16.91 5.32 10.15
C VAL A 103 15.68 4.61 9.59
N VAL A 104 15.88 3.58 8.75
CA VAL A 104 14.74 2.86 8.16
C VAL A 104 13.91 2.18 9.24
N LEU A 105 14.52 1.55 10.23
CA LEU A 105 13.79 0.96 11.36
C LEU A 105 12.94 1.99 12.09
N ILE A 106 13.48 3.17 12.41
CA ILE A 106 12.71 4.24 13.06
C ILE A 106 11.52 4.67 12.18
N VAL A 107 11.77 4.91 10.89
CA VAL A 107 10.70 5.32 9.97
C VAL A 107 9.62 4.24 9.87
N GLN A 108 10.00 2.97 9.75
CA GLN A 108 9.07 1.84 9.68
C GLN A 108 8.30 1.60 10.98
N GLN A 109 8.91 1.86 12.14
CA GLN A 109 8.21 1.80 13.42
C GLN A 109 7.16 2.92 13.54
N ILE A 110 7.46 4.11 13.04
CA ILE A 110 6.47 5.21 13.00
C ILE A 110 5.36 4.88 12.00
N ASP A 111 5.73 4.39 10.82
CA ASP A 111 4.83 3.98 9.77
C ASP A 111 3.82 2.93 10.27
N GLY A 112 4.31 1.78 10.72
CA GLY A 112 3.47 0.65 11.14
C GLY A 112 2.60 0.92 12.37
N ASN A 113 3.04 1.77 13.31
CA ASN A 113 2.31 2.03 14.55
C ASN A 113 1.39 3.26 14.48
N LEU A 114 1.70 4.25 13.65
CA LEU A 114 0.98 5.52 13.60
C LEU A 114 0.40 5.80 12.22
N VAL A 115 1.20 5.75 11.16
CA VAL A 115 0.74 6.20 9.84
C VAL A 115 -0.20 5.17 9.23
N TYR A 116 0.26 3.93 9.09
CA TYR A 116 -0.50 2.84 8.47
C TYR A 116 -1.89 2.63 9.12
N PRO A 117 -2.05 2.57 10.47
CA PRO A 117 -3.37 2.40 11.09
C PRO A 117 -4.32 3.58 10.86
N ASN A 118 -3.80 4.80 10.82
CA ASN A 118 -4.62 6.01 10.63
C ASN A 118 -4.97 6.27 9.16
N VAL A 119 -4.15 5.78 8.23
CA VAL A 119 -4.32 6.01 6.79
C VAL A 119 -5.03 4.84 6.10
N ILE A 120 -4.59 3.60 6.34
CA ILE A 120 -5.09 2.40 5.64
C ILE A 120 -5.78 1.42 6.59
N GLY A 121 -5.19 1.16 7.76
CA GLY A 121 -5.52 0.02 8.64
C GLY A 121 -6.99 -0.05 9.07
N LYS A 122 -7.62 1.08 9.39
CA LYS A 122 -9.05 1.14 9.75
C LYS A 122 -10.00 0.91 8.57
N SER A 123 -9.55 1.11 7.34
CA SER A 123 -10.44 1.14 6.16
C SER A 123 -10.61 -0.20 5.48
N LEU A 124 -9.67 -1.14 5.67
CA LEU A 124 -9.66 -2.41 4.93
C LEU A 124 -9.84 -3.66 5.81
N GLU A 125 -9.49 -3.61 7.10
CA GLU A 125 -9.59 -4.75 8.03
C GLU A 125 -9.05 -6.05 7.41
N ILE A 126 -7.87 -5.98 6.79
CA ILE A 126 -7.20 -7.14 6.20
C ILE A 126 -6.06 -7.50 7.13
N HIS A 127 -5.99 -8.77 7.52
CA HIS A 127 -4.89 -9.27 8.32
C HIS A 127 -3.56 -9.14 7.55
N PRO A 128 -2.46 -8.64 8.14
CA PRO A 128 -1.18 -8.43 7.45
C PRO A 128 -0.67 -9.67 6.71
N LEU A 129 -0.82 -10.86 7.31
CA LEU A 129 -0.44 -12.13 6.69
C LEU A 129 -1.17 -12.37 5.35
N THR A 130 -2.45 -12.02 5.27
CA THR A 130 -3.25 -12.16 4.05
C THR A 130 -2.70 -11.27 2.94
N ILE A 131 -2.28 -10.05 3.27
CA ILE A 131 -1.65 -9.14 2.31
C ILE A 131 -0.37 -9.76 1.76
N ILE A 132 0.50 -10.29 2.63
CA ILE A 132 1.75 -10.95 2.20
C ILE A 132 1.46 -12.13 1.27
N ILE A 133 0.53 -13.02 1.63
CA ILE A 133 0.18 -14.19 0.80
C ILE A 133 -0.30 -13.76 -0.59
N ILE A 134 -1.19 -12.76 -0.65
CA ILE A 134 -1.75 -12.26 -1.91
C ILE A 134 -0.68 -11.58 -2.75
N LEU A 135 0.24 -10.82 -2.13
CA LEU A 135 1.35 -10.20 -2.85
C LEU A 135 2.27 -11.24 -3.47
N LEU A 136 2.60 -12.32 -2.75
CA LEU A 136 3.42 -13.41 -3.28
C LEU A 136 2.72 -14.12 -4.44
N ALA A 137 1.42 -14.41 -4.30
CA ALA A 137 0.63 -15.04 -5.35
C ALA A 137 0.51 -14.14 -6.59
N ALA A 138 0.14 -12.88 -6.41
CA ALA A 138 -0.01 -11.92 -7.50
C ALA A 138 1.34 -11.57 -8.16
N GLY A 139 2.42 -11.53 -7.39
CA GLY A 139 3.77 -11.37 -7.89
C GLY A 139 4.21 -12.53 -8.78
N ASN A 140 3.80 -13.76 -8.45
CA ASN A 140 4.07 -14.92 -9.29
C ASN A 140 3.26 -14.90 -10.61
N ILE A 141 2.00 -14.44 -10.56
CA ILE A 141 1.10 -14.44 -11.71
C ILE A 141 1.37 -13.29 -12.69
N ALA A 142 1.54 -12.08 -12.17
CA ALA A 142 1.58 -10.84 -12.96
C ALA A 142 2.75 -9.92 -12.59
N GLY A 143 3.74 -10.42 -11.84
CA GLY A 143 4.94 -9.68 -11.48
C GLY A 143 4.64 -8.42 -10.66
N LEU A 144 5.39 -7.36 -10.94
CA LEU A 144 5.28 -6.07 -10.25
C LEU A 144 3.87 -5.46 -10.34
N MET A 145 3.23 -5.52 -11.51
CA MET A 145 1.88 -4.99 -11.70
C MET A 145 0.85 -5.76 -10.87
N GLY A 146 1.03 -7.09 -10.76
CA GLY A 146 0.24 -7.93 -9.86
C GLY A 146 0.35 -7.51 -8.41
N MET A 147 1.57 -7.25 -7.93
CA MET A 147 1.82 -6.82 -6.54
C MET A 147 1.19 -5.47 -6.21
N ILE A 148 1.27 -4.49 -7.12
CA ILE A 148 0.68 -3.15 -6.90
C ILE A 148 -0.85 -3.23 -6.83
N LEU A 149 -1.47 -4.04 -7.69
CA LEU A 149 -2.94 -4.14 -7.78
C LEU A 149 -3.55 -5.20 -6.84
N ALA A 150 -2.72 -6.00 -6.17
CA ALA A 150 -3.16 -7.16 -5.38
C ALA A 150 -4.11 -6.76 -4.23
N VAL A 151 -3.69 -5.80 -3.42
CA VAL A 151 -4.44 -5.34 -2.24
C VAL A 151 -5.77 -4.65 -2.61
N PRO A 152 -5.83 -3.69 -3.55
CA PRO A 152 -7.10 -3.07 -3.91
C PRO A 152 -8.06 -4.06 -4.57
N LEU A 153 -7.55 -4.98 -5.40
CA LEU A 153 -8.38 -6.01 -6.01
C LEU A 153 -8.96 -6.96 -4.96
N TYR A 154 -8.15 -7.40 -4.01
CA TYR A 154 -8.63 -8.21 -2.89
C TYR A 154 -9.68 -7.47 -2.04
N ALA A 155 -9.45 -6.20 -1.74
CA ALA A 155 -10.40 -5.39 -0.99
C ALA A 155 -11.77 -5.29 -1.70
N VAL A 156 -11.76 -5.14 -3.03
CA VAL A 156 -12.98 -5.15 -3.85
C VAL A 156 -13.68 -6.51 -3.79
N VAL A 157 -12.94 -7.60 -3.94
CA VAL A 157 -13.50 -8.97 -3.83
C VAL A 157 -14.13 -9.19 -2.45
N LYS A 158 -13.45 -8.77 -1.38
CA LYS A 158 -13.97 -8.83 0.00
C LYS A 158 -15.32 -8.09 0.11
N VAL A 159 -15.42 -6.88 -0.43
CA VAL A 159 -16.66 -6.10 -0.42
C VAL A 159 -17.80 -6.82 -1.15
N ILE A 160 -17.52 -7.43 -2.31
CA ILE A 160 -18.51 -8.21 -3.07
C ILE A 160 -18.99 -9.42 -2.25
N VAL A 161 -18.07 -10.20 -1.71
CA VAL A 161 -18.39 -11.41 -0.93
C VAL A 161 -19.22 -11.08 0.31
N VAL A 162 -18.84 -10.04 1.05
CA VAL A 162 -19.59 -9.58 2.23
C VAL A 162 -20.98 -9.09 1.84
N HIS A 163 -21.10 -8.34 0.74
CA HIS A 163 -22.40 -7.87 0.26
C HIS A 163 -23.34 -9.03 -0.12
N LEU A 164 -22.83 -10.04 -0.84
CA LEU A 164 -23.61 -11.23 -1.21
C LEU A 164 -24.02 -12.05 0.02
N TYR A 165 -23.11 -12.23 0.98
CA TYR A 165 -23.41 -12.95 2.23
C TYR A 165 -24.53 -12.25 3.03
N ASN A 166 -24.49 -10.92 3.10
CA ASN A 166 -25.52 -10.15 3.80
C ASN A 166 -26.89 -10.25 3.12
N ILE A 167 -26.94 -10.34 1.78
CA ILE A 167 -28.20 -10.57 1.06
C ILE A 167 -28.75 -11.96 1.41
N TYR A 168 -27.91 -12.99 1.39
CA TYR A 168 -28.33 -14.37 1.67
C TYR A 168 -28.82 -14.59 3.11
N GLN A 169 -28.33 -13.81 4.07
CA GLN A 169 -28.82 -13.86 5.46
C GLN A 169 -30.16 -13.14 5.68
N LEU A 170 -30.58 -12.27 4.77
CA LEU A 170 -31.83 -11.51 4.85
C LEU A 170 -33.00 -12.22 4.15
N GLU A 171 -32.74 -13.30 3.40
CA GLU A 171 -33.72 -14.22 2.81
C GLU A 171 -33.93 -15.46 3.70
#